data_AF-A0A8J6ZXM0-F1
#
_entry.id   AF-A0A8J6ZXM0-F1
#
_cell.length_a   1.000
_cell.length_b   1.000
_cell.length_c   1.000
_cell.angle_alpha   90.00
_cell.angle_beta   90.00
_cell.angle_gamma   90.00
#
_symmetry.space_group_name_H-M   'P 1'
#
loop_
_entity.id
_entity.type
_entity.pdbx_description
1 polymer ?
#
loop_
_entity_poly.entity_id
_entity_poly.type
_entity_poly.pdbx_seq_one_letter_code
_entity_poly.pdbx_strand_id
1 'polypeptide(L)' 'MIVTLEYLAFFVLLLTALLLAIKQMSVALDELDIERFTLWTGIASVIAGIPSILW' A
#
# COMPACT_ATOMS: atom_id res chain seq x y z
N MET A 1 22.12 -8.43 -12.18
CA MET A 1 21.32 -9.55 -11.64
C MET A 1 20.90 -9.30 -10.21
N ILE A 2 21.83 -9.07 -9.26
CA ILE A 2 21.50 -8.78 -7.84
C ILE A 2 20.63 -7.52 -7.70
N VAL A 3 21.02 -6.39 -8.32
CA VAL A 3 20.25 -5.13 -8.28
C VAL A 3 18.82 -5.30 -8.81
N THR A 4 18.64 -6.07 -9.89
CA THR A 4 17.31 -6.34 -10.48
C THR A 4 16.41 -7.12 -9.51
N LEU A 5 16.99 -8.05 -8.74
CA LEU A 5 16.26 -8.85 -7.75
C LEU A 5 15.86 -8.00 -6.54
N GLU A 6 16.74 -7.10 -6.09
CA GLU A 6 16.44 -6.14 -5.02
C GLU A 6 15.29 -5.21 -5.40
N TYR A 7 15.31 -4.68 -6.63
CA TYR A 7 14.23 -3.88 -7.18
C TYR A 7 12.91 -4.66 -7.24
N LEU A 8 12.94 -5.89 -7.76
CA LEU A 8 11.76 -6.75 -7.80
C LEU A 8 11.19 -6.98 -6.39
N ALA A 9 12.05 -7.31 -5.42
CA ALA A 9 11.66 -7.52 -4.04
C ALA A 9 11.04 -6.25 -3.44
N PHE A 10 11.59 -5.08 -3.73
CA PHE A 10 11.04 -3.79 -3.31
C PHE A 10 9.63 -3.55 -3.85
N PHE A 11 9.41 -3.75 -5.16
CA PHE A 11 8.09 -3.59 -5.76
C PHE A 11 7.07 -4.63 -5.26
N VAL A 12 7.49 -5.87 -5.03
CA VAL A 12 6.64 -6.91 -4.44
C VAL A 12 6.25 -6.55 -3.00
N LEU A 13 7.17 -5.96 -2.23
CA LEU A 13 6.89 -5.50 -0.88
C LEU A 13 5.86 -4.36 -0.90
N LEU A 14 6.04 -3.35 -1.76
CA LEU A 14 5.07 -2.26 -1.93
C LEU A 14 3.70 -2.77 -2.35
N LEU A 15 3.65 -3.71 -3.31
CA LEU A 15 2.41 -4.34 -3.76
C LEU A 15 1.71 -5.07 -2.61
N THR A 16 2.45 -5.85 -1.82
CA THR A 16 1.91 -6.58 -0.66
C THR A 16 1.34 -5.61 0.38
N ALA A 17 2.06 -4.52 0.67
CA ALA A 17 1.61 -3.49 1.60
C ALA A 17 0.32 -2.80 1.12
N LEU A 18 0.23 -2.49 -0.19
CA LEU A 18 -0.98 -1.94 -0.81
C LEU A 18 -2.18 -2.87 -0.69
N LEU A 19 -2.00 -4.17 -0.98
CA LEU A 19 -3.06 -5.17 -0.86
C LEU A 19 -3.55 -5.31 0.58
N LEU A 20 -2.65 -5.24 1.56
CA LEU A 20 -3.02 -5.24 2.98
C LEU A 20 -3.80 -3.99 3.36
N ALA A 21 -3.39 -2.81 2.89
CA ALA A 21 -4.12 -1.57 3.13
C ALA A 21 -5.53 -1.63 2.52
N ILE A 22 -5.69 -2.16 1.30
CA ILE A 22 -6.99 -2.38 0.66
C ILE A 22 -7.86 -3.33 1.48
N LYS A 23 -7.29 -4.42 1.99
CA LYS A 23 -8.03 -5.33 2.88
C LYS A 23 -8.53 -4.61 4.12
N GLN A 24 -7.71 -3.76 4.73
CA GLN A 24 -8.12 -2.99 5.91
C GLN A 24 -9.18 -1.92 5.59
N MET A 25 -9.12 -1.30 4.41
CA MET A 25 -10.17 -0.41 3.92
C MET A 25 -11.50 -1.15 3.75
N SER A 26 -11.49 -2.36 3.19
CA SER A 26 -12.69 -3.19 3.07
C SER A 26 -13.32 -3.49 4.44
N VAL A 27 -12.51 -3.90 5.41
CA VAL A 27 -13.00 -4.18 6.78
C VAL A 27 -13.57 -2.91 7.42
N ALA A 28 -12.93 -1.76 7.24
CA ALA A 28 -13.44 -0.50 7.78
C ALA A 28 -14.78 -0.09 7.14
N LEU A 29 -14.97 -0.32 5.83
CA LEU A 29 -16.25 -0.09 5.16
C LEU A 29 -17.34 -1.03 5.67
N ASP A 30 -17.01 -2.31 5.88
CA ASP A 30 -17.95 -3.29 6.45
C ASP A 30 -18.40 -2.89 7.87
N GLU A 31 -17.51 -2.28 8.65
CA GLU A 31 -17.78 -1.77 9.99
C GLU A 31 -18.41 -0.35 10.00
N LEU A 32 -18.61 0.28 8.83
CA LEU A 32 -19.04 1.68 8.67
C LEU A 32 -18.12 2.69 9.37
N ASP A 33 -16.85 2.34 9.58
CA ASP A 33 -15.83 3.17 10.22
C ASP A 33 -15.09 4.01 9.17
N ILE A 34 -15.65 5.20 8.89
CA ILE A 34 -15.11 6.13 7.89
C ILE A 34 -13.76 6.73 8.32
N GLU A 35 -13.52 6.88 9.62
CA GLU A 35 -12.25 7.42 10.13
C GLU A 35 -11.11 6.44 9.82
N ARG A 36 -11.31 5.16 10.16
CA ARG A 36 -10.36 4.09 9.84
C ARG A 36 -10.20 3.90 8.34
N PHE A 37 -11.29 3.98 7.56
CA PHE A 37 -11.20 3.94 6.09
C PHE A 37 -10.33 5.07 5.53
N THR A 38 -10.54 6.30 6.01
CA THR A 38 -9.78 7.48 5.56
C THR A 38 -8.30 7.36 5.93
N LEU A 39 -8.00 6.83 7.12
CA LEU A 39 -6.64 6.57 7.57
C LEU A 39 -5.93 5.54 6.67
N TRP A 40 -6.57 4.40 6.37
CA TRP A 40 -6.00 3.40 5.47
C TRP A 40 -5.88 3.88 4.02
N THR A 41 -6.81 4.73 3.57
CA THR A 41 -6.72 5.39 2.26
C THR A 41 -5.49 6.29 2.19
N GLY A 42 -5.25 7.12 3.21
CA GLY A 42 -4.06 7.96 3.29
C GLY A 42 -2.76 7.16 3.27
N ILE A 43 -2.69 6.06 4.06
CA ILE A 43 -1.53 5.16 4.06
C ILE A 43 -1.33 4.54 2.67
N ALA A 44 -2.39 4.06 2.03
CA ALA A 44 -2.31 3.48 0.69
C ALA A 44 -1.84 4.51 -0.35
N SER A 45 -2.29 5.77 -0.27
CA SER A 45 -1.83 6.86 -1.14
C SER A 45 -0.33 7.13 -0.98
N VAL A 46 0.19 7.11 0.25
CA VAL A 46 1.63 7.26 0.50
C VAL A 46 2.40 6.10 -0.15
N ILE A 47 1.99 4.85 0.10
CA ILE A 47 2.65 3.67 -0.47
C ILE A 47 2.64 3.71 -2.00
N ALA A 48 1.51 4.07 -2.61
CA ALA A 48 1.35 4.20 -4.06
C ALA A 48 2.22 5.33 -4.66
N GLY A 49 2.54 6.36 -3.88
CA GLY A 49 3.39 7.47 -4.31
C GLY A 49 4.89 7.15 -4.25
N ILE A 50 5.33 6.18 -3.44
CA ILE A 50 6.75 5.85 -3.26
C ILE A 50 7.47 5.55 -4.60
N PRO A 51 6.93 4.71 -5.50
CA PRO A 51 7.56 4.45 -6.79
C PRO A 51 7.85 5.72 -7.60
N SER A 52 6.90 6.66 -7.64
CA SER A 52 7.00 7.90 -8.41
C SER A 52 7.93 8.95 -7.81
N ILE A 53 8.26 8.81 -6.51
CA ILE A 53 9.19 9.72 -5.81
C ILE A 53 10.62 9.21 -5.94
N LEU A 54 10.81 7.89 -5.96
CA LEU A 54 12.13 7.25 -5.97
C LEU A 54 12.69 7.00 -7.39
N TRP A 55 11.85 7.06 -8.43
CA TRP A 55 12.21 6.93 -9.84
C TRP A 55 11.56 8.02 -10.69
#